data_AF-A0A2U3CGB0-F1
#
_entry.id   AF-A0A2U3CGB0-F1
#
_cell.length_a   1.000
_cell.length_b   1.000
_cell.length_c   1.000
_cell.angle_alpha   90.00
_cell.angle_beta   90.00
_cell.angle_gamma   90.00
#
_symmetry.space_group_name_H-M   'P 1'
#
loop_
_entity.id
_entity.type
_entity.pdbx_description
1 polymer ?
#
loop_
_entity_poly.entity_id
_entity_poly.type
_entity_poly.pdbx_seq_one_letter_code
_entity_poly.pdbx_strand_id
1 'polypeptide(L)'
;MDEELFFRILFISIYAVFAGVRIYFRSQNLGRSSEKEHTQKTKSIIVLMLAILGYFLIMGLWIIIPQTLLLFQFALPVIFRWFGVGMAVIAILLTVWIHLTLGKQYSAKLEIQKDHKLITVGPYSRVRHPM
;
A
#
# COMPACT_ATOMS: atom_id res chain seq x y z
N MET A 1 15.84 -20.44 13.34
CA MET A 1 15.59 -19.52 12.22
C MET A 1 16.53 -18.36 12.39
N ASP A 2 17.30 -18.03 11.36
CA ASP A 2 18.14 -16.84 11.40
C ASP A 2 17.24 -15.63 11.62
N GLU A 3 17.53 -14.79 12.63
CA GLU A 3 16.71 -13.61 12.96
C GLU A 3 16.51 -12.73 11.73
N GLU A 4 17.52 -12.66 10.87
CA GLU A 4 17.45 -11.94 9.61
C GLU A 4 16.42 -12.52 8.64
N LEU A 5 16.37 -13.84 8.46
CA LEU A 5 15.36 -14.50 7.62
C LEU A 5 13.95 -14.23 8.15
N PHE A 6 13.77 -14.26 9.48
CA PHE A 6 12.49 -13.94 10.11
C PHE A 6 12.03 -12.52 9.77
N PHE A 7 12.90 -11.51 9.95
CA PHE A 7 12.56 -10.11 9.63
C PHE A 7 12.31 -9.89 8.13
N ARG A 8 13.02 -10.59 7.25
CA ARG A 8 12.81 -10.55 5.78
C ARG A 8 11.41 -11.05 5.42
N ILE A 9 11.02 -12.21 5.94
CA ILE A 9 9.69 -12.79 5.73
C ILE A 9 8.62 -11.85 6.29
N LEU A 10 8.80 -11.37 7.52
CA LEU A 10 7.88 -10.46 8.19
C LEU A 10 7.64 -9.18 7.36
N PHE A 11 8.71 -8.59 6.81
CA PHE A 11 8.61 -7.41 5.97
C PHE A 11 7.76 -7.68 4.71
N ILE A 12 8.02 -8.79 4.02
CA ILE A 12 7.24 -9.18 2.84
C ILE A 12 5.77 -9.40 3.21
N SER A 13 5.49 -10.08 4.31
CA SER A 13 4.11 -10.32 4.77
C SER A 13 3.38 -9.00 5.04
N ILE A 14 4.00 -8.05 5.75
CA ILE A 14 3.42 -6.73 6.02
C ILE A 14 3.14 -5.99 4.70
N TYR A 15 4.09 -5.98 3.78
CA TYR A 15 3.93 -5.29 2.51
C TYR A 15 2.86 -5.94 1.61
N ALA A 16 2.78 -7.27 1.63
CA ALA A 16 1.74 -8.03 0.94
C ALA A 16 0.34 -7.70 1.50
N VAL A 17 0.20 -7.62 2.83
CA VAL A 17 -1.05 -7.20 3.48
C VAL A 17 -1.41 -5.77 3.08
N PHE A 18 -0.46 -4.83 3.15
CA PHE A 18 -0.69 -3.44 2.74
C PHE A 18 -1.13 -3.32 1.27
N ALA A 19 -0.44 -4.04 0.37
CA ALA A 19 -0.80 -4.11 -1.05
C ALA A 19 -2.20 -4.72 -1.23
N GLY A 20 -2.53 -5.80 -0.51
CA GLY A 20 -3.84 -6.43 -0.52
C GLY A 20 -4.96 -5.47 -0.11
N VAL A 21 -4.78 -4.72 0.99
CA VAL A 21 -5.70 -3.66 1.43
C VAL A 21 -5.91 -2.63 0.33
N ARG A 22 -4.83 -2.12 -0.26
CA ARG A 22 -4.87 -1.11 -1.34
C ARG A 22 -5.59 -1.64 -2.59
N ILE A 23 -5.34 -2.89 -2.98
CA ILE A 23 -5.98 -3.54 -4.13
C ILE A 23 -7.47 -3.78 -3.86
N TYR A 24 -7.82 -4.29 -2.67
CA TYR A 24 -9.19 -4.55 -2.27
C TYR A 24 -10.06 -3.28 -2.37
N PHE A 25 -9.62 -2.19 -1.72
CA PHE A 25 -10.36 -0.93 -1.72
C PHE A 25 -10.32 -0.20 -3.07
N ARG A 26 -9.27 -0.39 -3.87
CA ARG A 26 -9.24 0.12 -5.25
C ARG A 26 -10.21 -0.63 -6.16
N SER A 27 -10.30 -1.95 -6.02
CA SER A 27 -11.18 -2.81 -6.83
C SER A 27 -12.65 -2.52 -6.58
N GLN A 28 -13.04 -2.36 -5.31
CA GLN A 28 -14.42 -2.01 -4.90
C GLN A 28 -14.94 -0.72 -5.56
N ASN A 29 -14.06 0.22 -5.88
CA ASN A 29 -14.43 1.55 -6.38
C ASN A 29 -14.16 1.74 -7.88
N LEU A 30 -13.73 0.69 -8.59
CA LEU A 30 -13.49 0.74 -10.04
C LEU A 30 -14.79 0.81 -10.88
N GLY A 31 -15.92 0.36 -10.31
CA GLY A 31 -17.20 0.22 -11.02
C GLY A 31 -17.99 1.52 -11.30
N ARG A 32 -17.49 2.69 -10.89
CA ARG A 32 -18.18 3.99 -11.09
C ARG A 32 -17.50 4.93 -12.09
N SER A 33 -16.38 4.51 -12.68
CA SER A 33 -15.65 5.32 -13.64
C SER A 33 -16.31 5.26 -15.02
N SER A 34 -16.74 6.43 -15.50
CA SER A 34 -17.45 6.66 -16.75
C SER A 34 -16.86 5.92 -17.96
N GLU A 35 -17.76 5.41 -18.81
CA GLU A 35 -17.56 4.50 -19.95
C GLU A 35 -16.61 5.06 -21.05
N LYS A 36 -16.35 6.38 -21.05
CA LYS A 36 -15.71 7.09 -22.17
C LYS A 36 -14.18 6.95 -22.29
N GLU A 37 -13.51 6.21 -21.41
CA GLU A 37 -12.03 6.25 -21.31
C GLU A 37 -11.34 4.86 -21.32
N HIS A 38 -11.98 3.85 -21.91
CA HIS A 38 -11.54 2.44 -21.86
C HIS A 38 -10.15 2.17 -22.49
N THR A 39 -9.71 2.97 -23.47
CA THR A 39 -8.51 2.68 -24.28
C THR A 39 -7.19 3.17 -23.66
N GLN A 40 -7.21 4.24 -22.83
CA GLN A 40 -6.03 4.72 -22.10
C GLN A 40 -5.85 4.02 -20.73
N LYS A 41 -6.95 3.48 -20.18
CA LYS A 41 -7.05 2.75 -18.90
C LYS A 41 -6.15 1.51 -18.81
N THR A 42 -6.06 0.73 -19.88
CA THR A 42 -5.36 -0.57 -19.85
C THR A 42 -3.85 -0.39 -19.66
N LYS A 43 -3.25 0.61 -20.33
CA LYS A 43 -1.80 0.84 -20.26
C LYS A 43 -1.34 1.28 -18.85
N SER A 44 -2.08 2.17 -18.19
CA SER A 44 -1.70 2.66 -16.84
C SER A 44 -1.84 1.58 -15.76
N ILE A 45 -2.88 0.74 -15.83
CA ILE A 45 -3.05 -0.39 -14.90
C ILE A 45 -1.97 -1.45 -15.12
N ILE A 46 -1.64 -1.78 -16.37
CA ILE A 46 -0.56 -2.72 -16.68
C ILE A 46 0.78 -2.19 -16.15
N VAL A 47 1.11 -0.92 -16.38
CA VAL A 47 2.36 -0.32 -15.85
C VAL A 47 2.41 -0.39 -14.33
N LEU A 48 1.31 -0.11 -13.63
CA LEU A 48 1.25 -0.24 -12.18
C LEU A 48 1.42 -1.70 -11.72
N MET A 49 0.76 -2.66 -12.37
CA MET A 49 0.92 -4.08 -12.04
C MET A 49 2.35 -4.55 -12.28
N LEU A 50 2.98 -4.11 -13.37
CA LEU A 50 4.36 -4.42 -13.70
C LEU A 50 5.33 -3.80 -12.69
N ALA A 51 5.08 -2.57 -12.24
CA ALA A 51 5.87 -1.91 -11.20
C ALA A 51 5.75 -2.62 -9.84
N ILE A 52 4.53 -3.04 -9.46
CA ILE A 52 4.29 -3.83 -8.23
C ILE A 52 5.02 -5.18 -8.33
N LEU A 53 4.88 -5.88 -9.46
CA LEU A 53 5.52 -7.17 -9.67
C LEU A 53 7.04 -7.05 -9.68
N GLY A 54 7.59 -6.02 -10.34
CA GLY A 54 9.02 -5.70 -10.32
C GLY A 54 9.52 -5.40 -8.91
N TYR A 55 8.78 -4.64 -8.11
CA TYR A 55 9.11 -4.37 -6.71
C TYR A 55 9.18 -5.65 -5.87
N PHE A 56 8.18 -6.53 -5.96
CA PHE A 56 8.18 -7.81 -5.26
C PHE A 56 9.28 -8.76 -5.75
N LEU A 57 9.60 -8.74 -7.04
CA LEU A 57 10.67 -9.55 -7.63
C LEU A 57 12.05 -9.07 -7.17
N ILE A 58 12.28 -7.76 -7.11
CA ILE A 58 13.49 -7.15 -6.54
C ILE A 58 13.62 -7.49 -5.05
N MET A 59 12.53 -7.42 -4.29
CA MET A 59 12.52 -7.86 -2.89
C MET A 59 12.87 -9.36 -2.73
N GLY A 60 12.32 -10.23 -3.59
CA GLY A 60 12.61 -11.66 -3.56
C GLY A 60 14.07 -11.96 -3.92
N LEU A 61 14.62 -11.26 -4.91
CA LEU A 61 16.04 -11.37 -5.29
C LEU A 61 16.96 -10.92 -4.15
N TRP A 62 16.58 -9.88 -3.40
CA TRP A 62 17.32 -9.42 -2.22
C TRP A 62 17.42 -10.49 -1.11
N ILE A 63 16.42 -11.38 -1.00
CA ILE A 63 16.47 -12.50 -0.04
C ILE A 63 17.50 -13.55 -0.47
N ILE A 64 17.60 -13.83 -1.78
CA ILE A 64 18.38 -14.94 -2.33
C ILE A 64 19.86 -14.57 -2.54
N ILE A 65 20.16 -13.30 -2.84
CA ILE A 65 21.52 -12.83 -3.14
C ILE A 65 22.00 -11.87 -2.02
N PRO A 66 22.49 -12.39 -0.88
CA PRO A 66 22.97 -11.55 0.22
C PRO A 66 24.30 -10.84 -0.09
N GLN A 67 25.00 -11.25 -1.16
CA GLN A 67 26.44 -11.02 -1.33
C GLN A 67 26.81 -9.68 -2.00
N THR A 68 25.86 -8.96 -2.62
CA THR A 68 26.12 -7.71 -3.38
C THR A 68 25.99 -6.43 -2.55
N LEU A 69 25.60 -6.51 -1.28
CA LEU A 69 25.26 -5.37 -0.42
C LEU A 69 26.15 -5.21 0.83
N LEU A 70 27.35 -5.83 0.87
CA LEU A 70 28.29 -5.62 1.97
C LEU A 70 28.65 -4.14 2.19
N LEU A 71 28.59 -3.31 1.14
CA LEU A 71 28.79 -1.86 1.21
C LEU A 71 27.65 -1.08 1.91
N PHE A 72 26.48 -1.67 2.10
CA PHE A 72 25.30 -1.01 2.69
C PHE A 72 24.71 -1.78 3.87
N GLN A 73 25.47 -2.70 4.49
CA GLN A 73 25.06 -3.34 5.73
C GLN A 73 25.12 -2.35 6.90
N PHE A 74 24.08 -1.54 7.04
CA PHE A 74 23.85 -0.78 8.27
C PHE A 74 23.44 -1.76 9.37
N ALA A 75 24.31 -1.94 10.36
CA ALA A 75 24.01 -2.68 11.59
C ALA A 75 23.03 -1.87 12.46
N LEU A 76 21.76 -1.82 12.04
CA LEU A 76 20.69 -1.21 12.81
C LEU A 76 20.32 -2.11 13.99
N PRO A 77 20.26 -1.57 15.22
CA PRO A 77 19.80 -2.32 16.38
C PRO A 77 18.41 -2.92 16.17
N VAL A 78 18.17 -4.10 16.73
CA VAL A 78 16.90 -4.85 16.60
C VAL A 78 15.68 -4.02 17.03
N ILE A 79 15.85 -3.10 17.98
CA ILE A 79 14.77 -2.21 18.46
C ILE A 79 14.17 -1.37 17.31
N PHE A 80 14.98 -0.89 16.37
CA PHE A 80 14.51 -0.08 15.25
C PHE A 80 13.70 -0.91 14.25
N ARG A 81 14.02 -2.19 14.10
CA ARG A 81 13.24 -3.12 13.26
C ARG A 81 11.84 -3.30 13.82
N TRP A 82 11.72 -3.54 15.13
CA TRP A 82 10.42 -3.65 15.79
C TRP A 82 9.62 -2.35 15.76
N PHE A 83 10.28 -1.20 15.93
CA PHE A 83 9.63 0.10 15.78
C PHE A 83 9.05 0.27 14.37
N GLY A 84 9.82 -0.06 13.32
CA GLY A 84 9.33 -0.05 11.94
C GLY A 84 8.13 -0.97 11.71
N VAL A 85 8.15 -2.18 12.29
CA VAL A 85 7.01 -3.12 12.26
C VAL A 85 5.78 -2.49 12.91
N GLY A 86 5.92 -1.92 14.11
CA GLY A 86 4.82 -1.25 14.81
C GLY A 86 4.23 -0.10 14.02
N MET A 87 5.08 0.76 13.44
CA MET A 87 4.65 1.85 12.57
C MET A 87 3.91 1.35 11.33
N ALA A 88 4.42 0.29 10.68
CA ALA A 88 3.78 -0.28 9.50
C ALA A 88 2.38 -0.83 9.80
N VAL A 89 2.22 -1.52 10.94
CA VAL A 89 0.90 -2.01 11.39
C VAL A 89 -0.06 -0.85 11.62
N ILE A 90 0.39 0.21 12.33
CA ILE A 90 -0.44 1.41 12.55
C ILE A 90 -0.84 2.06 11.22
N ALA A 91 0.10 2.18 10.28
CA ALA A 91 -0.18 2.75 8.95
C ALA A 91 -1.21 1.92 8.16
N ILE A 92 -1.13 0.59 8.22
CA ILE A 92 -2.12 -0.31 7.60
C ILE A 92 -3.49 -0.10 8.24
N LEU A 93 -3.59 -0.11 9.57
CA LEU A 93 -4.85 0.09 10.29
C LEU A 93 -5.48 1.45 9.97
N LEU A 94 -4.66 2.50 9.92
CA LEU A 94 -5.09 3.85 9.57
C LEU A 94 -5.59 3.92 8.12
N THR A 95 -4.90 3.25 7.20
CA THR A 95 -5.33 3.13 5.78
C THR A 95 -6.68 2.43 5.66
N VAL A 96 -6.87 1.32 6.40
CA VAL A 96 -8.16 0.62 6.45
C VAL A 96 -9.24 1.55 7.01
N TRP A 97 -8.97 2.23 8.12
CA TRP A 97 -9.94 3.14 8.75
C TRP A 97 -10.36 4.28 7.81
N ILE A 98 -9.40 4.88 7.11
CA ILE A 98 -9.65 5.89 6.06
C ILE A 98 -10.60 5.33 5.01
N HIS A 99 -10.29 4.17 4.43
CA HIS A 99 -11.13 3.60 3.40
C HIS A 99 -12.53 3.21 3.89
N LEU A 100 -12.66 2.73 5.13
CA LEU A 100 -13.95 2.47 5.76
C LEU A 100 -14.75 3.77 5.96
N THR A 101 -14.11 4.87 6.37
CA THR A 101 -14.79 6.15 6.59
C THR A 101 -15.25 6.82 5.28
N LEU A 102 -14.45 6.74 4.21
CA LEU A 102 -14.86 7.22 2.90
C LEU A 102 -15.93 6.32 2.28
N GLY A 103 -15.77 5.00 2.38
CA GLY A 103 -16.65 4.00 1.79
C GLY A 103 -17.02 4.33 0.33
N LYS A 104 -18.31 4.55 0.08
CA LYS A 104 -18.87 4.87 -1.25
C LYS A 104 -18.44 6.24 -1.80
N GLN A 105 -17.95 7.13 -0.95
CA GLN A 105 -17.46 8.46 -1.33
C GLN A 105 -16.00 8.43 -1.79
N TYR A 106 -15.26 7.34 -1.54
CA TYR A 106 -13.91 7.20 -2.07
C TYR A 106 -13.97 7.20 -3.60
N SER A 107 -13.13 8.03 -4.22
CA SER A 107 -12.94 8.02 -5.66
C SER A 107 -11.44 7.91 -5.92
N ALA A 108 -11.04 6.85 -6.62
CA ALA A 108 -9.63 6.61 -6.93
C ALA A 108 -9.06 7.65 -7.92
N LYS A 109 -9.94 8.29 -8.70
CA LYS A 109 -9.66 9.53 -9.44
C LYS A 109 -10.35 10.67 -8.68
N LEU A 110 -9.71 11.83 -8.51
CA LEU A 110 -10.30 13.02 -7.85
C LEU A 110 -11.47 13.58 -8.69
N GLU A 111 -12.55 12.83 -8.76
CA GLU A 111 -13.77 13.13 -9.50
C GLU A 111 -14.90 13.34 -8.49
N ILE A 112 -15.63 14.44 -8.65
CA ILE A 112 -16.84 14.69 -7.89
C ILE A 112 -17.93 13.79 -8.46
N GLN A 113 -18.35 12.80 -7.68
CA GLN A 113 -19.49 11.92 -8.03
C GLN A 113 -20.81 12.71 -7.95
N LYS A 114 -21.83 12.30 -8.72
CA LYS A 114 -23.13 12.98 -8.74
C LYS A 114 -23.78 13.15 -7.36
N ASP A 115 -23.55 12.19 -6.45
CA ASP A 115 -24.04 12.21 -5.06
C ASP A 115 -22.90 12.33 -4.03
N HIS A 116 -21.82 13.05 -4.38
CA HIS A 116 -20.64 13.17 -3.51
C HIS A 116 -20.97 13.93 -2.24
N LYS A 117 -20.79 13.29 -1.08
CA LYS A 117 -20.98 13.90 0.24
C LYS A 117 -19.62 14.10 0.90
N LEU A 118 -19.39 15.31 1.43
CA LEU A 118 -18.20 15.60 2.20
C LEU A 118 -18.22 14.80 3.51
N ILE A 119 -17.18 13.99 3.73
CA ILE A 119 -16.99 13.23 4.96
C ILE A 119 -16.13 14.08 5.91
N THR A 120 -16.70 14.44 7.07
CA THR A 120 -16.02 15.19 8.14
C THR A 120 -15.85 14.39 9.43
N VAL A 121 -16.15 13.08 9.38
CA VAL A 121 -16.09 12.17 10.53
C VAL A 121 -14.86 11.26 10.48
N GLY A 122 -14.47 10.69 11.61
CA GLY A 122 -13.31 9.79 11.70
C GLY A 122 -11.98 10.53 11.48
N PRO A 123 -11.01 9.96 10.74
CA PRO A 123 -9.71 10.60 10.47
C PRO A 123 -9.82 11.99 9.85
N TYR A 124 -10.84 12.17 8.99
CA TYR A 124 -11.13 13.41 8.26
C TYR A 124 -11.57 14.57 9.15
N SER A 125 -11.98 14.30 10.39
CA SER A 125 -12.28 15.36 11.38
C SER A 125 -11.03 16.09 11.87
N ARG A 126 -9.85 15.45 11.80
CA ARG A 126 -8.59 15.98 12.30
C ARG A 126 -7.65 16.42 11.17
N VAL A 127 -7.58 15.65 10.08
CA VAL A 127 -6.64 15.88 8.98
C VAL A 127 -7.36 15.74 7.64
N ARG A 128 -7.20 16.72 6.74
CA ARG A 128 -7.86 16.71 5.42
C ARG A 128 -7.28 15.68 4.45
N HIS A 129 -6.01 15.32 4.62
CA HIS A 129 -5.30 14.30 3.84
C HIS A 129 -4.64 13.30 4.80
N PRO A 130 -5.41 12.41 5.44
CA PRO A 130 -4.87 11.44 6.39
C PRO A 130 -4.17 10.25 5.71
N MET A 131 -4.28 10.12 4.39
CA MET A 131 -3.81 8.99 3.58
C MET A 131 -2.39 9.18 3.05
#